data_AF-S7J2Z3-F1
#
_entry.id   AF-S7J2Z3-F1
#
_cell.length_a   1.000
_cell.length_b   1.000
_cell.length_c   1.000
_cell.angle_alpha   90.00
_cell.angle_beta   90.00
_cell.angle_gamma   90.00
#
_symmetry.space_group_name_H-M   'P 1'
#
loop_
_entity.id
_entity.type
_entity.pdbx_description
1 polymer ?
#
loop_
_entity_poly.entity_id
_entity_poly.type
_entity_poly.pdbx_seq_one_letter_code
_entity_poly.pdbx_strand_id
1 'polypeptide(L)'
;MRILLSLLSLLLALPAAIGGETSRNKEEESEQAAEDPSCIHHSYISAVSAARNSGKDTVIVLFSEDKSGKYFSQLVDLAKTMEKTVLSQYAEFSVISYTGISLLIYPPLPDPMSEEVAKFKHAFPELTSSSDDNAYMVTLSVSPHNVQVMDTVPLDLEHKNFS
;
A
#
# COMPACT_ATOMS: atom_id res chain seq x y z
N MET A 1 -46.86 -1.56 -13.22
CA MET A 1 -46.03 -2.41 -14.11
C MET A 1 -45.66 -1.67 -15.40
N ARG A 2 -44.80 -0.65 -15.34
CA ARG A 2 -44.34 0.10 -16.54
C ARG A 2 -42.80 0.26 -16.62
N ILE A 3 -42.05 -0.23 -15.64
CA ILE A 3 -40.59 -0.06 -15.57
C ILE A 3 -39.85 -1.23 -16.27
N LEU A 4 -40.49 -2.41 -16.37
CA LEU A 4 -39.92 -3.60 -17.01
C LEU A 4 -39.72 -3.47 -18.54
N LEU A 5 -40.47 -2.59 -19.21
CA LEU A 5 -40.34 -2.39 -20.66
C LEU A 5 -39.15 -1.51 -21.05
N SER A 6 -38.62 -0.69 -20.13
CA SER A 6 -37.49 0.20 -20.40
C SER A 6 -36.13 -0.51 -20.38
N LEU A 7 -36.04 -1.69 -19.74
CA LEU A 7 -34.82 -2.49 -19.71
C LEU A 7 -34.65 -3.35 -20.99
N LEU A 8 -35.75 -3.69 -21.67
CA LEU A 8 -35.70 -4.49 -22.89
C LEU A 8 -35.26 -3.67 -24.12
N SER A 9 -35.49 -2.35 -24.12
CA SER A 9 -35.05 -1.46 -25.21
C SER A 9 -33.54 -1.20 -25.22
N LEU A 10 -32.84 -1.43 -24.11
CA LEU A 10 -31.38 -1.24 -24.04
C LEU A 10 -30.62 -2.43 -24.65
N LEU A 11 -31.23 -3.61 -24.73
CA LEU A 11 -30.59 -4.84 -25.25
C LEU A 11 -30.56 -4.92 -26.79
N LEU A 12 -31.25 -4.02 -27.49
CA LEU A 12 -31.38 -4.01 -28.96
C LEU A 12 -30.38 -3.07 -29.66
N ALA A 13 -29.48 -2.43 -28.92
CA ALA A 13 -28.48 -1.50 -29.46
C ALA A 13 -27.06 -2.08 -29.56
N LEU A 14 -26.87 -3.41 -29.41
CA LEU A 14 -25.62 -4.05 -29.79
C LEU A 14 -25.67 -4.50 -31.25
N PRO A 15 -24.77 -4.02 -32.12
CA PRO A 15 -24.63 -4.57 -33.46
C PRO A 15 -24.21 -6.04 -33.37
N ALA A 16 -25.06 -6.92 -33.87
CA ALA A 16 -24.70 -8.28 -34.23
C ALA A 16 -23.72 -8.24 -35.40
N ALA A 17 -22.42 -8.17 -35.12
CA ALA A 17 -21.38 -8.42 -36.10
C ALA A 17 -21.12 -9.94 -36.14
N ILE A 18 -21.79 -10.63 -37.04
CA ILE A 18 -21.46 -12.01 -37.44
C ILE A 18 -20.96 -11.97 -38.89
N GLY A 19 -19.76 -12.50 -39.12
CA GLY A 19 -19.41 -13.20 -40.36
C GLY A 19 -18.30 -12.58 -41.20
N GLY A 20 -17.08 -13.11 -41.08
CA GLY A 20 -15.98 -12.90 -42.02
C GLY A 20 -14.77 -13.75 -41.63
N GLU A 21 -14.39 -14.67 -42.50
CA GLU A 21 -13.54 -15.83 -42.24
C GLU A 21 -12.03 -15.52 -42.32
N THR A 22 -11.24 -16.44 -41.76
CA THR A 22 -9.81 -16.72 -41.97
C THR A 22 -8.78 -16.17 -40.96
N SER A 23 -7.86 -17.08 -40.63
CA SER A 23 -6.53 -16.91 -40.01
C SER A 23 -6.42 -16.91 -38.48
N ARG A 24 -6.09 -18.09 -37.96
CA ARG A 24 -4.87 -18.37 -37.20
C ARG A 24 -4.58 -17.43 -36.01
N ASN A 25 -4.94 -17.87 -34.81
CA ASN A 25 -3.99 -18.13 -33.72
C ASN A 25 -4.71 -18.85 -32.59
N LYS A 26 -4.08 -19.92 -32.07
CA LYS A 26 -4.35 -20.41 -30.72
C LYS A 26 -3.84 -19.32 -29.78
N GLU A 27 -4.74 -18.50 -29.26
CA GLU A 27 -4.46 -17.71 -28.07
C GLU A 27 -4.82 -18.59 -26.88
N GLU A 28 -3.77 -18.99 -26.17
CA GLU A 28 -3.88 -19.49 -24.81
C GLU A 28 -4.49 -18.38 -23.96
N GLU A 29 -5.61 -18.72 -23.35
CA GLU A 29 -6.37 -17.97 -22.38
C GLU A 29 -5.47 -17.68 -21.17
N SER A 30 -4.65 -16.64 -21.27
CA SER A 30 -4.15 -15.94 -20.08
C SER A 30 -5.28 -15.05 -19.61
N GLU A 31 -6.12 -15.59 -18.73
CA GLU A 31 -6.81 -14.80 -17.72
C GLU A 31 -5.75 -14.07 -16.89
N GLN A 32 -5.25 -12.94 -17.41
CA GLN A 32 -4.66 -11.91 -16.58
C GLN A 32 -5.82 -11.35 -15.76
N ALA A 33 -6.10 -12.02 -14.63
CA ALA A 33 -6.75 -11.38 -13.51
C ALA A 33 -6.00 -10.06 -13.30
N ALA A 34 -6.70 -8.94 -13.52
CA ALA A 34 -6.16 -7.63 -13.18
C ALA A 34 -5.87 -7.69 -11.67
N GLU A 35 -4.60 -7.87 -11.31
CA GLU A 35 -4.18 -7.73 -9.92
C GLU A 35 -4.53 -6.29 -9.53
N ASP A 36 -5.41 -6.15 -8.53
CA ASP A 36 -5.69 -4.84 -7.97
C ASP A 36 -4.35 -4.21 -7.54
N PRO A 37 -4.09 -2.94 -7.89
CA PRO A 37 -2.85 -2.29 -7.54
C PRO A 37 -2.68 -2.32 -6.01
N SER A 38 -1.53 -2.82 -5.55
CA SER A 38 -1.27 -2.89 -4.10
C SER A 38 -1.40 -1.52 -3.45
N CYS A 39 -2.03 -1.49 -2.29
CA CYS A 39 -2.17 -0.31 -1.45
C CYS A 39 -1.04 -0.17 -0.42
N ILE A 40 0.07 -0.92 -0.60
CA ILE A 40 1.26 -0.89 0.26
C ILE A 40 2.38 -0.13 -0.43
N HIS A 41 2.91 0.89 0.26
CA HIS A 41 3.95 1.78 -0.27
C HIS A 41 5.18 1.82 0.63
N HIS A 42 6.38 1.88 0.05
CA HIS A 42 7.64 2.07 0.80
C HIS A 42 8.02 3.55 0.98
N SER A 43 7.10 4.46 0.69
CA SER A 43 7.22 5.89 0.93
C SER A 43 5.90 6.43 1.48
N TYR A 44 5.96 7.19 2.56
CA TYR A 44 4.75 7.79 3.13
C TYR A 44 4.17 8.86 2.19
N ILE A 45 5.01 9.52 1.39
CA ILE A 45 4.56 10.53 0.41
C ILE A 45 3.77 9.84 -0.72
N SER A 46 4.24 8.68 -1.19
CA SER A 46 3.52 7.87 -2.17
C SER A 46 2.17 7.40 -1.61
N ALA A 47 2.14 6.90 -0.37
CA ALA A 47 0.88 6.52 0.28
C ALA A 47 -0.08 7.70 0.45
N VAL A 48 0.40 8.88 0.86
CA VAL A 48 -0.42 10.10 0.96
C VAL A 48 -0.97 10.52 -0.40
N SER A 49 -0.14 10.43 -1.45
CA SER A 49 -0.56 10.77 -2.82
C SER A 49 -1.61 9.78 -3.33
N ALA A 50 -1.41 8.48 -3.08
CA ALA A 50 -2.36 7.44 -3.41
C ALA A 50 -3.69 7.65 -2.67
N ALA A 51 -3.65 7.94 -1.36
CA ALA A 51 -4.85 8.19 -0.55
C ALA A 51 -5.66 9.36 -1.11
N ARG A 52 -4.99 10.48 -1.45
CA ARG A 52 -5.66 11.63 -2.09
C ARG A 52 -6.30 11.28 -3.43
N ASN A 53 -5.59 10.51 -4.25
CA ASN A 53 -6.07 10.11 -5.57
C ASN A 53 -7.24 9.12 -5.50
N SER A 54 -7.27 8.27 -4.48
CA SER A 54 -8.35 7.30 -4.23
C SER A 54 -9.48 7.86 -3.37
N GLY A 55 -9.39 9.11 -2.92
CA GLY A 55 -10.38 9.76 -2.06
C GLY A 55 -10.40 9.24 -0.62
N LYS A 56 -9.35 8.55 -0.19
CA LYS A 56 -9.14 8.10 1.18
C LYS A 56 -8.55 9.23 2.02
N ASP A 57 -8.98 9.28 3.28
CA ASP A 57 -8.56 10.29 4.26
C ASP A 57 -7.56 9.74 5.29
N THR A 58 -7.18 8.47 5.18
CA THR A 58 -6.38 7.76 6.17
C THR A 58 -5.17 7.09 5.53
N VAL A 59 -4.02 7.22 6.17
CA VAL A 59 -2.80 6.44 5.86
C VAL A 59 -2.32 5.77 7.13
N ILE A 60 -2.05 4.46 7.06
CA ILE A 60 -1.46 3.70 8.15
C ILE A 60 0.02 3.48 7.83
N VAL A 61 0.91 4.05 8.64
CA VAL A 61 2.36 3.89 8.49
C VAL A 61 2.86 2.90 9.54
N LEU A 62 3.40 1.78 9.08
CA LEU A 62 4.14 0.81 9.87
C LEU A 62 5.60 1.24 9.89
N PHE A 63 6.05 1.72 11.05
CA PHE A 63 7.30 2.45 11.21
C PHE A 63 8.25 1.75 12.19
N SER A 64 9.54 1.73 11.86
CA SER A 64 10.60 1.30 12.78
C SER A 64 11.90 2.06 12.49
N GLU A 65 12.59 2.46 13.55
CA GLU A 65 13.90 3.13 13.47
C GLU A 65 15.09 2.17 13.60
N ASP A 66 14.83 0.89 13.89
CA ASP A 66 15.88 -0.12 14.04
C ASP A 66 16.69 -0.26 12.74
N LYS A 67 17.95 0.17 12.80
CA LYS A 67 18.88 0.13 11.67
C LYS A 67 19.33 -1.28 11.30
N SER A 68 19.13 -2.26 12.18
CA SER A 68 19.46 -3.66 11.87
C SER A 68 18.46 -4.26 10.88
N GLY A 69 17.30 -3.63 10.68
CA GLY A 69 16.24 -4.10 9.79
C GLY A 69 15.46 -5.29 10.34
N LYS A 70 15.57 -5.58 11.64
CA LYS A 70 14.94 -6.72 12.34
C LYS A 70 13.44 -6.79 12.05
N TYR A 71 12.77 -5.65 12.01
CA TYR A 71 11.31 -5.58 11.88
C TYR A 71 10.81 -5.47 10.43
N PHE A 72 11.68 -5.28 9.43
CA PHE A 72 11.25 -4.95 8.08
C PHE A 72 10.28 -5.98 7.48
N SER A 73 10.65 -7.26 7.50
CA SER A 73 9.81 -8.33 6.96
C SER A 73 8.48 -8.45 7.70
N GLN A 74 8.50 -8.39 9.03
CA GLN A 74 7.31 -8.47 9.87
C GLN A 74 6.33 -7.32 9.60
N LEU A 75 6.83 -6.10 9.41
CA LEU A 75 6.00 -4.95 9.06
C LEU A 75 5.41 -5.08 7.64
N VAL A 76 6.18 -5.61 6.67
CA VAL A 76 5.67 -5.90 5.33
C VAL A 76 4.56 -6.96 5.38
N ASP A 77 4.74 -8.03 6.14
CA ASP A 77 3.73 -9.08 6.26
C ASP A 77 2.48 -8.62 7.01
N LEU A 78 2.66 -7.75 8.01
CA LEU A 78 1.55 -7.08 8.69
C LEU A 78 0.79 -6.16 7.72
N ALA A 79 1.48 -5.37 6.89
CA ALA A 79 0.84 -4.53 5.87
C ALA A 79 0.02 -5.37 4.88
N LYS A 80 0.59 -6.47 4.37
CA LYS A 80 -0.11 -7.43 3.49
C LYS A 80 -1.33 -8.05 4.16
N THR A 81 -1.23 -8.33 5.45
CA THR A 81 -2.36 -8.85 6.23
C THR A 81 -3.46 -7.80 6.35
N MET A 82 -3.12 -6.54 6.66
CA MET A 82 -4.06 -5.43 6.77
C MET A 82 -4.70 -5.08 5.42
N GLU A 83 -3.94 -5.12 4.33
CA GLU A 83 -4.41 -4.90 2.95
C GLU A 83 -5.54 -5.88 2.56
N LYS A 84 -5.44 -7.14 3.01
CA LYS A 84 -6.47 -8.17 2.78
C LYS A 84 -7.73 -7.98 3.64
N THR A 85 -7.74 -7.02 4.56
CA THR A 85 -8.91 -6.70 5.39
C THR A 85 -9.74 -5.57 4.77
N VAL A 86 -10.90 -5.28 5.38
CA VAL A 86 -11.74 -4.14 5.00
C VAL A 86 -11.02 -2.79 5.12
N LEU A 87 -9.92 -2.70 5.87
CA LEU A 87 -9.15 -1.47 6.04
C LEU A 87 -8.59 -0.93 4.71
N SER A 88 -8.30 -1.78 3.73
CA SER A 88 -7.81 -1.34 2.41
C SER A 88 -8.82 -0.51 1.62
N GLN A 89 -10.11 -0.56 1.98
CA GLN A 89 -11.13 0.30 1.39
C GLN A 89 -11.05 1.74 1.91
N TYR A 90 -10.49 1.95 3.10
CA TYR A 90 -10.50 3.24 3.81
C TYR A 90 -9.11 3.84 3.99
N ALA A 91 -8.06 3.04 3.92
CA ALA A 91 -6.68 3.46 4.14
C ALA A 91 -5.74 3.02 3.02
N GLU A 92 -4.67 3.78 2.85
CA GLU A 92 -3.43 3.30 2.23
C GLU A 92 -2.44 2.90 3.32
N PHE A 93 -1.56 1.96 3.01
CA PHE A 93 -0.55 1.47 3.94
C PHE A 93 0.85 1.90 3.49
N SER A 94 1.70 2.25 4.44
CA SER A 94 3.11 2.47 4.17
C SER A 94 3.99 1.71 5.15
N VAL A 95 5.08 1.13 4.65
CA VAL A 95 6.08 0.46 5.48
C VAL A 95 7.38 1.25 5.40
N ILE A 96 7.76 1.87 6.51
CA ILE A 96 8.92 2.74 6.63
C ILE A 96 9.84 2.16 7.72
N SER A 97 10.79 1.34 7.30
CA SER A 97 11.80 0.72 8.16
C SER A 97 13.06 0.49 7.35
N TYR A 98 14.23 0.51 8.01
CA TYR A 98 15.46 0.02 7.40
C TYR A 98 15.30 -1.44 6.97
N THR A 99 15.92 -1.82 5.86
CA THR A 99 15.93 -3.21 5.37
C THR A 99 17.01 -4.06 6.02
N GLY A 100 18.03 -3.42 6.61
CA GLY A 100 19.21 -4.10 7.15
C GLY A 100 20.17 -4.60 6.05
N ILE A 101 19.87 -4.32 4.78
CA ILE A 101 20.70 -4.75 3.66
C ILE A 101 21.88 -3.78 3.54
N SER A 102 23.06 -4.25 3.93
CA SER A 102 24.33 -3.60 3.61
C SER A 102 24.96 -4.29 2.40
N LEU A 103 24.84 -3.69 1.21
CA LEU A 103 25.50 -4.22 0.02
C LEU A 103 27.03 -4.13 0.20
N LEU A 104 27.72 -5.27 0.08
CA LEU A 104 29.18 -5.38 0.18
C LEU A 104 29.88 -4.88 -1.09
N ILE A 105 29.56 -3.66 -1.50
CA ILE A 105 30.18 -2.95 -2.63
C ILE A 105 30.94 -1.73 -2.10
N TYR A 106 32.00 -1.29 -2.79
CA TYR A 106 32.84 -0.17 -2.35
C TYR A 106 32.72 1.03 -3.30
N PRO A 107 32.39 2.24 -2.79
CA PRO A 107 32.07 2.54 -1.39
C PRO A 107 30.76 1.87 -0.94
N PRO A 108 30.59 1.61 0.37
CA PRO A 108 29.35 1.03 0.88
C PRO A 108 28.17 1.92 0.52
N LEU A 109 27.14 1.33 -0.07
CA LEU A 109 25.89 2.04 -0.30
C LEU A 109 25.07 2.05 1.00
N PRO A 110 24.42 3.17 1.32
CA PRO A 110 23.48 3.22 2.43
C PRO A 110 22.27 2.32 2.16
N ASP A 111 21.57 1.96 3.24
CA ASP A 111 20.30 1.23 3.14
C ASP A 111 19.31 1.99 2.24
N PRO A 112 18.60 1.33 1.32
CA PRO A 112 17.69 1.98 0.38
C PRO A 112 16.55 2.74 1.05
N MET A 113 16.14 2.35 2.26
CA MET A 113 15.07 3.00 3.02
C MET A 113 15.58 4.13 3.93
N SER A 114 16.90 4.35 4.01
CA SER A 114 17.48 5.36 4.90
C SER A 114 16.95 6.77 4.65
N GLU A 115 16.76 7.13 3.38
CA GLU A 115 16.21 8.43 2.99
C GLU A 115 14.73 8.56 3.37
N GLU A 116 13.94 7.50 3.18
CA GLU A 116 12.51 7.51 3.49
C GLU A 116 12.25 7.57 5.00
N VAL A 117 13.06 6.86 5.80
CA VAL A 117 13.04 6.99 7.28
C VAL A 117 13.38 8.43 7.70
N ALA A 118 14.42 9.02 7.12
CA ALA A 118 14.81 10.39 7.44
C ALA A 118 13.73 11.43 7.07
N LYS A 119 13.11 11.29 5.88
CA LYS A 119 12.00 12.14 5.43
C LYS A 119 10.80 12.04 6.38
N PHE A 120 10.42 10.83 6.76
CA PHE A 120 9.28 10.61 7.66
C PHE A 120 9.53 11.24 9.04
N LYS A 121 10.72 11.03 9.63
CA LYS A 121 11.11 11.66 10.90
C LYS A 121 11.15 13.18 10.84
N HIS A 122 11.62 13.73 9.72
CA HIS A 122 11.63 15.18 9.52
C HIS A 122 10.21 15.76 9.43
N ALA A 123 9.27 15.02 8.83
CA ALA A 123 7.88 15.44 8.72
C ALA A 123 7.13 15.35 10.06
N PHE A 124 7.47 14.37 10.90
CA PHE A 124 6.79 14.10 12.17
C PHE A 124 7.82 13.97 13.32
N PRO A 125 8.47 15.07 13.73
CA PRO A 125 9.52 15.04 14.75
C PRO A 125 9.01 14.55 16.11
N GLU A 126 7.72 14.66 16.42
CA GLU A 126 7.08 14.16 17.63
C GLU A 126 7.22 12.63 17.81
N LEU A 127 7.41 11.87 16.73
CA LEU A 127 7.55 10.41 16.77
C LEU A 127 8.94 9.96 17.26
N THR A 128 9.91 10.88 17.38
CA THR A 128 11.31 10.56 17.68
C THR A 128 11.63 10.33 19.15
N SER A 129 10.63 10.21 20.02
CA SER A 129 10.81 10.29 21.48
C SER A 129 10.70 8.96 22.23
N SER A 130 10.40 7.86 21.55
CA SER A 130 10.16 6.56 22.18
C SER A 130 11.18 5.52 21.71
N SER A 131 12.15 5.22 22.58
CA SER A 131 13.14 4.11 22.54
C SER A 131 13.46 3.52 21.16
N ASP A 132 14.70 3.71 20.73
CA ASP A 132 15.28 3.45 19.39
C ASP A 132 15.07 2.04 18.77
N ASP A 133 14.53 1.06 19.50
CA ASP A 133 14.43 -0.35 19.07
C ASP A 133 12.99 -0.88 18.94
N ASN A 134 12.00 -0.01 18.88
CA ASN A 134 10.58 -0.40 18.79
C ASN A 134 9.98 -0.13 17.41
N ALA A 135 9.00 -0.96 17.06
CA ALA A 135 8.13 -0.76 15.90
C ALA A 135 6.81 -0.11 16.33
N TYR A 136 6.23 0.68 15.45
CA TYR A 136 5.01 1.46 15.70
C TYR A 136 4.06 1.38 14.50
N MET A 137 2.77 1.48 14.79
CA MET A 137 1.73 1.80 13.82
C MET A 137 1.31 3.24 14.05
N VAL A 138 1.55 4.08 13.05
CA VAL A 138 1.20 5.50 13.06
C VAL A 138 0.00 5.70 12.15
N THR A 139 -1.07 6.30 12.68
CA THR A 139 -2.24 6.65 11.87
C THR A 139 -2.15 8.11 11.48
N LEU A 140 -2.19 8.38 10.18
CA LEU A 140 -2.18 9.72 9.61
C LEU A 140 -3.57 10.06 9.04
N SER A 141 -4.07 11.24 9.37
CA SER A 141 -5.16 11.85 8.62
C SER A 141 -4.60 12.64 7.44
N VAL A 142 -5.21 12.45 6.27
CA VAL A 142 -4.84 13.08 5.00
C VAL A 142 -5.97 13.97 4.53
N SER A 143 -5.63 15.23 4.26
CA SER A 143 -6.48 16.20 3.59
C SER A 143 -5.78 16.71 2.32
N PRO A 144 -6.47 17.49 1.46
CA PRO A 144 -5.87 18.04 0.25
C PRO A 144 -4.63 18.90 0.49
N HIS A 145 -4.51 19.51 1.67
CA HIS A 145 -3.46 20.50 1.97
C HIS A 145 -2.60 20.14 3.18
N ASN A 146 -2.97 19.11 3.95
CA ASN A 146 -2.32 18.80 5.21
C ASN A 146 -2.30 17.29 5.48
N VAL A 147 -1.33 16.86 6.27
CA VAL A 147 -1.24 15.51 6.84
C VAL A 147 -0.95 15.66 8.33
N GLN A 148 -1.69 14.97 9.18
CA GLN A 148 -1.56 15.06 10.63
C GLN A 148 -1.48 13.67 11.25
N VAL A 149 -0.63 13.51 12.27
CA VAL A 149 -0.62 12.31 13.11
C VAL A 149 -1.86 12.32 13.99
N MET A 150 -2.65 11.27 13.91
CA MET A 150 -3.87 11.08 14.71
C MET A 150 -3.62 10.19 15.92
N ASP A 151 -2.87 9.11 15.71
CA ASP A 151 -2.56 8.15 16.76
C ASP A 151 -1.22 7.44 16.48
N THR A 152 -0.61 6.90 17.52
CA THR A 152 0.62 6.11 17.45
C THR A 152 0.54 4.97 18.45
N VAL A 153 0.59 3.74 17.94
CA VAL A 153 0.45 2.52 18.72
C VAL A 153 1.74 1.71 18.63
N PRO A 154 2.40 1.35 19.75
CA PRO A 154 3.55 0.45 19.71
C PRO A 154 3.13 -0.95 19.27
N LEU A 155 3.99 -1.60 18.47
CA LEU A 155 3.78 -2.95 17.98
C LEU A 155 4.66 -3.94 18.75
N ASP A 156 4.04 -4.92 19.40
CA ASP A 156 4.73 -6.09 19.94
C ASP A 156 4.92 -7.14 18.84
N LEU A 157 6.10 -7.13 18.24
CA LEU A 157 6.49 -8.02 17.14
C LEU A 157 7.45 -9.13 17.58
N GLU A 158 7.90 -9.15 18.84
CA GLU A 158 8.88 -10.12 19.31
C GLU A 158 8.29 -11.54 19.50
N HIS A 159 6.96 -11.68 19.47
CA HIS A 159 6.27 -12.93 19.82
C HIS A 159 5.32 -13.47 18.74
N LYS A 160 5.21 -12.85 17.55
CA LYS A 160 4.19 -13.23 16.54
C LYS A 160 4.82 -13.76 15.25
N ASN A 161 4.67 -15.07 15.03
CA ASN A 161 4.73 -15.66 13.69
C ASN A 161 3.42 -15.31 12.97
N PHE A 162 3.45 -14.35 12.07
CA PHE A 162 2.36 -14.16 11.10
C PHE A 162 2.53 -15.23 10.02
N SER A 163 1.81 -16.36 10.18
CA SER A 163 1.70 -17.43 9.16
C SER A 163 0.43 -17.27 8.35
#